data_AF-A0A366I2L9-F1
#
_entry.id   AF-A0A366I2L9-F1
#
_cell.length_a   1.000
_cell.length_b   1.000
_cell.length_c   1.000
_cell.angle_alpha   90.00
_cell.angle_beta   90.00
_cell.angle_gamma   90.00
#
_symmetry.space_group_name_H-M   'P 1'
#
loop_
_entity.id
_entity.type
_entity.pdbx_description
1 polymer ?
#
loop_
_entity_poly.entity_id
_entity_poly.type
_entity_poly.pdbx_seq_one_letter_code
_entity_poly.pdbx_strand_id
1 'polypeptide(L)' 'MPELCPCCSGLQYSACCQPYIGNTRTAAEPETLMRSRYTAYVKHDVDYFRHLASRFASGEMA' A
#
# COMPACT_ATOMS: atom_id res chain seq x y z
N MET A 1 -18.86 -6.25 6.87
CA MET A 1 -18.59 -6.99 5.62
C MET A 1 -17.11 -6.85 5.32
N PRO A 2 -16.37 -7.94 5.04
CA PRO A 2 -14.97 -7.83 4.65
C PRO A 2 -14.88 -7.07 3.32
N GLU A 3 -14.26 -5.89 3.34
CA GLU A 3 -14.01 -5.13 2.12
C GLU A 3 -12.91 -5.82 1.31
N LEU A 4 -13.20 -6.14 0.04
CA LEU A 4 -12.19 -6.58 -0.90
C LEU A 4 -11.22 -5.43 -1.19
N CYS A 5 -9.93 -5.71 -1.40
CA CYS A 5 -9.01 -4.62 -1.76
C CYS A 5 -9.39 -4.09 -3.16
N PRO A 6 -9.50 -2.76 -3.34
CA PRO A 6 -9.81 -2.15 -4.63
C PRO A 6 -8.70 -2.37 -5.69
N CYS A 7 -7.54 -2.91 -5.31
CA CYS A 7 -6.49 -3.29 -6.27
C CYS A 7 -6.85 -4.50 -7.18
N CYS A 8 -8.07 -5.03 -7.12
CA CYS A 8 -8.53 -6.17 -7.91
C CYS A 8 -7.69 -7.45 -7.73
N SER A 9 -7.06 -7.65 -6.57
CA SER A 9 -6.34 -8.91 -6.24
C SER A 9 -7.27 -10.09 -5.96
N GLY A 10 -8.57 -9.84 -5.71
CA GLY A 10 -9.50 -10.84 -5.18
C GLY A 10 -9.29 -11.16 -3.69
N LEU A 11 -8.35 -10.49 -3.02
CA LEU A 11 -8.07 -10.66 -1.59
C LEU A 11 -8.81 -9.61 -0.76
N GLN A 12 -9.02 -9.93 0.53
CA GLN A 12 -9.54 -8.97 1.49
C GLN A 12 -8.54 -7.84 1.74
N TYR A 13 -9.04 -6.62 1.98
CA TYR A 13 -8.22 -5.43 2.22
C TYR A 13 -7.17 -5.65 3.32
N SER A 14 -7.58 -6.25 4.44
CA SER A 14 -6.74 -6.61 5.60
C SER A 14 -5.57 -7.53 5.24
N ALA A 15 -5.78 -8.45 4.31
CA ALA A 15 -4.78 -9.42 3.87
C ALA A 15 -3.98 -8.97 2.64
N CYS A 16 -4.33 -7.83 2.04
CA CYS A 16 -3.74 -7.37 0.78
C CYS A 16 -3.03 -6.03 0.94
N CYS A 17 -3.77 -4.92 0.93
CA CYS A 17 -3.19 -3.58 0.82
C CYS A 17 -3.04 -2.89 2.18
N GLN A 18 -3.86 -3.29 3.16
CA GLN A 18 -3.89 -2.71 4.50
C GLN A 18 -2.56 -2.74 5.27
N PRO A 19 -1.77 -3.84 5.29
CA PRO A 19 -0.51 -3.86 6.04
C PRO A 19 0.54 -2.94 5.41
N TYR A 20 0.47 -2.69 4.10
CA TYR A 20 1.35 -1.75 3.42
C TYR A 20 0.94 -0.30 3.66
N ILE A 21 -0.36 -0.02 3.58
CA ILE A 21 -0.91 1.32 3.82
C ILE A 21 -0.73 1.74 5.28
N GLY A 22 -0.91 0.80 6.22
CA GLY A 22 -0.69 1.03 7.65
C GLY A 22 0.78 1.03 8.09
N ASN A 23 1.75 1.12 7.16
CA ASN A 23 3.19 1.09 7.43
C ASN A 23 3.69 -0.12 8.24
N THR A 24 2.89 -1.20 8.31
CA THR A 24 3.24 -2.41 9.07
C THR A 24 4.18 -3.31 8.30
N ARG A 25 4.09 -3.30 6.96
CA ARG A 25 4.95 -4.06 6.06
C ARG A 25 5.42 -3.20 4.89
N THR A 26 6.63 -3.47 4.43
CA THR A 26 7.17 -2.89 3.20
C THR A 26 6.83 -3.77 2.01
N ALA A 27 6.44 -3.17 0.90
CA ALA A 27 6.33 -3.89 -0.36
C ALA A 27 7.74 -4.16 -0.88
N ALA A 28 8.14 -5.43 -0.94
CA ALA A 28 9.39 -5.84 -1.57
C ALA A 28 9.27 -5.84 -3.10
N GLU A 29 8.09 -6.25 -3.61
CA GLU A 29 7.84 -6.35 -5.03
C GLU A 29 7.23 -5.06 -5.60
N PRO A 30 7.66 -4.61 -6.79
CA PRO A 30 7.15 -3.40 -7.43
C PRO A 30 5.65 -3.48 -7.73
N GLU A 31 5.12 -4.67 -8.03
CA GLU A 31 3.67 -4.87 -8.24
C GLU A 31 2.88 -4.55 -6.96
N THR A 32 3.35 -5.04 -5.82
CA THR A 32 2.70 -4.82 -4.52
C THR A 32 2.72 -3.34 -4.13
N LEU A 33 3.82 -2.66 -4.46
CA LEU A 33 3.97 -1.23 -4.26
C LEU A 33 2.97 -0.42 -5.11
N MET A 34 2.84 -0.75 -6.40
CA MET A 34 1.87 -0.10 -7.28
C MET A 34 0.41 -0.33 -6.81
N ARG A 35 0.08 -1.56 -6.41
CA ARG A 35 -1.25 -1.93 -5.89
C ARG A 35 -1.62 -1.19 -4.60
N SER A 36 -0.67 -1.04 -3.68
CA SER A 36 -0.86 -0.31 -2.42
C SER A 36 -1.02 1.20 -2.68
N ARG A 37 -0.23 1.79 -3.59
CA ARG A 37 -0.42 3.18 -4.05
C ARG A 37 -1.80 3.44 -4.66
N TYR A 38 -2.26 2.55 -5.54
CA TYR A 38 -3.59 2.67 -6.12
C TYR A 38 -4.68 2.63 -5.03
N THR A 39 -4.56 1.70 -4.09
CA THR A 39 -5.53 1.56 -3.01
C THR A 39 -5.54 2.77 -2.08
N ALA A 40 -4.37 3.30 -1.73
CA ALA A 40 -4.26 4.53 -0.95
C ALA A 40 -4.89 5.73 -1.67
N TYR A 41 -4.74 5.81 -3.00
CA TYR A 41 -5.43 6.83 -3.81
C TYR A 41 -6.96 6.70 -3.70
N VAL A 42 -7.49 5.50 -3.86
CA VAL A 42 -8.94 5.23 -3.77
C VAL A 42 -9.49 5.52 -2.37
N LYS A 43 -8.72 5.25 -1.30
CA LYS A 43 -9.11 5.54 0.08
C LYS A 43 -8.78 6.97 0.53
N HIS A 44 -8.24 7.81 -0.37
CA HIS A 44 -7.79 9.17 -0.08
C HIS A 44 -6.80 9.28 1.10
N ASP A 45 -5.94 8.27 1.26
CA ASP A 45 -4.95 8.21 2.33
C ASP A 45 -3.67 8.96 1.93
N VAL A 46 -3.63 10.25 2.29
CA VAL A 46 -2.53 11.16 1.96
C VAL A 46 -1.27 10.86 2.76
N ASP A 47 -1.43 10.30 3.96
CA ASP A 47 -0.32 10.01 4.86
C ASP A 47 0.50 8.84 4.36
N TYR A 48 -0.14 7.84 3.75
CA TYR A 48 0.57 6.78 3.04
C TYR A 48 1.55 7.33 1.98
N PHE A 49 1.14 8.33 1.18
CA PHE A 49 2.02 8.90 0.16
C PHE A 49 3.20 9.66 0.75
N ARG A 50 3.00 10.38 1.87
CA ARG A 50 4.09 11.06 2.59
C ARG A 50 5.10 10.06 3.12
N HIS A 51 4.63 9.00 3.77
CA HIS A 51 5.48 7.94 4.30
C HIS A 51 6.20 7.19 3.18
N LEU A 52 5.52 6.92 2.06
CA LEU A 52 6.15 6.27 0.93
C LEU A 52 7.28 7.13 0.35
N ALA A 53 7.05 8.43 0.17
CA ALA A 53 8.06 9.37 -0.32
C ALA A 53 9.26 9.47 0.62
N SER A 54 9.06 9.49 1.94
CA SER A 54 10.17 9.53 2.90
C SER A 54 11.03 8.26 2.83
N ARG A 55 10.42 7.09 2.60
CA ARG A 55 11.14 5.81 2.51
C ARG A 55 11.94 5.68 1.23
N PHE A 56 11.42 6.20 0.12
CA PHE A 56 12.20 6.35 -1.11
C PHE A 56 13.42 7.24 -0.88
N ALA A 57 13.27 8.35 -0.15
CA ALA A 57 14.39 9.23 0.17
C ALA A 57 15.44 8.57 1.08
N SER A 58 15.02 7.68 1.99
CA SER A 58 15.90 6.92 2.87
C SER A 58 16.63 5.74 2.19
N GLY A 59 16.29 5.40 0.94
CA GLY A 59 16.94 4.30 0.22
C GLY A 59 16.57 2.89 0.71
N GLU A 60 15.51 2.74 1.51
CA GLU A 60 15.05 1.45 2.06
C GLU A 60 14.29 0.57 1.04
N MET A 61 14.21 1.02 -0.21
CA MET A 61 13.41 0.40 -1.26
C MET A 61 14.26 0.20 -2.52
N ALA A 62 15.43 -0.41 -2.32
CA ALA A 62 16.35 -0.89 -3.34
C ALA A 62 16.28 -2.41 -3.44
#